data_AF-A0A0U1DRB5-F1
#
_entry.id   AF-A0A0U1DRB5-F1
#
_cell.length_a   1.000
_cell.length_b   1.000
_cell.length_c   1.000
_cell.angle_alpha   90.00
_cell.angle_beta   90.00
_cell.angle_gamma   90.00
#
_symmetry.space_group_name_H-M   'P 1'
#
loop_
_entity.id
_entity.type
_entity.pdbx_description
1 polymer ?
#
loop_
_entity_poly.entity_id
_entity_poly.type
_entity_poly.pdbx_seq_one_letter_code
_entity_poly.pdbx_strand_id
1 'polypeptide(L)'
;MAVGAFTGHVLAPKRVADHYGWVHDRWYQREIGSFNAGLGYGIVAYARGRRAEAFLGSWSVAALLLAITRLAAILSGDRRGFWNMATVAEDAALGIGGLLLMARRS
;
A
#
# COMPACT_ATOMS: atom_id res chain seq x y z
N MET A 1 -2.46 -14.79 -7.03
CA MET A 1 -1.10 -14.25 -7.22
C MET A 1 -0.84 -12.94 -6.46
N ALA A 2 -1.70 -11.91 -6.52
CA ALA A 2 -1.47 -10.62 -5.83
C ALA A 2 -1.33 -10.70 -4.29
N VAL A 3 -2.14 -11.52 -3.61
CA VAL A 3 -2.07 -11.72 -2.14
C VAL A 3 -0.75 -12.40 -1.73
N GLY A 4 -0.25 -13.34 -2.54
CA GLY A 4 1.03 -14.02 -2.29
C GLY A 4 2.25 -13.08 -2.39
N ALA A 5 2.20 -12.12 -3.32
CA ALA A 5 3.22 -11.08 -3.43
C ALA A 5 3.22 -10.17 -2.19
N PHE A 6 2.05 -9.72 -1.72
CA PHE A 6 1.94 -8.93 -0.49
C PHE A 6 2.49 -9.66 0.73
N THR A 7 2.04 -10.89 0.97
CA THR A 7 2.51 -11.70 2.11
C THR A 7 4.02 -11.94 2.03
N GLY A 8 4.58 -12.17 0.85
CA GLY A 8 6.02 -12.34 0.64
C GLY A 8 6.81 -11.09 1.00
N HIS A 9 6.38 -9.91 0.53
CA HIS A 9 7.04 -8.63 0.84
C HIS A 9 6.99 -8.25 2.33
N VAL A 10 5.92 -8.66 3.03
CA VAL A 10 5.75 -8.34 4.46
C VAL A 10 6.46 -9.36 5.36
N LEU A 11 6.31 -10.66 5.09
CA LEU A 11 6.80 -11.75 5.96
C LEU A 11 8.20 -12.24 5.60
N ALA A 12 8.61 -12.13 4.34
CA ALA A 12 9.91 -12.63 3.86
C ALA A 12 10.62 -11.63 2.93
N PRO A 13 10.79 -10.36 3.33
CA PRO A 13 11.31 -9.30 2.46
C PRO A 13 12.67 -9.60 1.86
N LYS A 14 13.56 -10.29 2.59
CA LYS A 14 14.89 -10.68 2.09
C LYS A 14 14.82 -11.66 0.93
N ARG A 15 14.04 -12.73 1.07
CA ARG A 15 13.89 -13.76 0.02
C ARG A 15 13.26 -13.19 -1.25
N VAL A 16 12.32 -12.26 -1.10
CA VAL A 16 11.71 -11.59 -2.25
C VAL A 16 12.71 -10.65 -2.93
N ALA A 17 13.48 -9.89 -2.15
CA ALA A 17 14.55 -9.05 -2.68
C ALA A 17 15.61 -9.88 -3.44
N ASP A 18 16.03 -11.02 -2.88
CA ASP A 18 16.96 -11.96 -3.55
C ASP A 18 16.39 -12.45 -4.89
N HIS A 19 15.12 -12.87 -4.90
CA HIS A 19 14.47 -13.42 -6.10
C HIS A 19 14.36 -12.41 -7.25
N TYR A 20 14.11 -11.13 -6.94
CA TYR A 20 13.93 -10.08 -7.95
C TYR A 20 15.16 -9.18 -8.15
N GLY A 21 16.26 -9.43 -7.44
CA GLY A 21 17.46 -8.57 -7.47
C GLY A 21 17.20 -7.16 -6.94
N TRP A 22 16.27 -7.01 -5.99
CA TRP A 22 15.89 -5.72 -5.42
C TRP A 22 16.73 -5.34 -4.20
N VAL A 23 16.68 -4.07 -3.82
CA VAL A 23 17.33 -3.57 -2.61
C VAL A 23 16.83 -4.33 -1.37
N HIS A 24 17.76 -4.78 -0.53
CA HIS A 24 17.49 -5.46 0.75
C HIS A 24 17.05 -4.50 1.87
N ASP A 25 16.23 -3.50 1.56
CA ASP A 25 15.63 -2.65 2.57
C ASP A 25 14.24 -3.19 2.94
N ARG A 26 14.06 -3.55 4.22
CA ARG A 26 12.81 -4.18 4.69
C ARG A 26 11.59 -3.28 4.49
N TRP A 27 11.77 -1.97 4.59
CA TRP A 27 10.68 -1.01 4.47
C TRP A 27 10.30 -0.76 3.02
N TYR A 28 11.29 -0.68 2.13
CA TYR A 28 11.09 -0.66 0.69
C TYR A 28 10.28 -1.87 0.21
N GLN A 29 10.65 -3.08 0.66
CA GLN A 29 9.90 -4.28 0.33
C GLN A 29 8.45 -4.20 0.82
N ARG A 30 8.24 -3.77 2.07
CA ARG A 30 6.89 -3.59 2.63
C ARG A 30 6.07 -2.53 1.89
N GLU A 31 6.69 -1.44 1.45
CA GLU A 31 6.03 -0.42 0.63
C GLU A 31 5.56 -0.98 -0.71
N ILE A 32 6.40 -1.76 -1.40
CA ILE A 32 6.00 -2.45 -2.63
C ILE A 32 4.86 -3.43 -2.36
N GLY A 33 4.94 -4.18 -1.26
CA GLY A 33 3.85 -5.03 -0.79
C GLY A 33 2.54 -4.25 -0.67
N SER A 34 2.54 -3.16 0.11
CA SER A 34 1.39 -2.30 0.35
C SER A 34 0.77 -1.75 -0.92
N PHE A 35 1.60 -1.30 -1.87
CA PHE A 35 1.14 -0.88 -3.18
C PHE A 35 0.47 -2.03 -3.97
N ASN A 36 1.13 -3.19 -4.03
CA ASN A 36 0.61 -4.37 -4.72
C ASN A 36 -0.69 -4.91 -4.10
N ALA A 37 -0.88 -4.77 -2.78
CA ALA A 37 -2.12 -5.13 -2.12
C ALA A 37 -3.29 -4.24 -2.57
N GLY A 38 -3.04 -2.93 -2.74
CA GLY A 38 -4.04 -2.02 -3.33
C GLY A 38 -4.40 -2.41 -4.77
N LEU A 39 -3.40 -2.73 -5.61
CA LEU A 39 -3.67 -3.27 -6.95
C LEU A 39 -4.48 -4.58 -6.91
N GLY A 40 -4.14 -5.47 -5.96
CA GLY A 40 -4.88 -6.70 -5.72
C GLY A 40 -6.36 -6.45 -5.39
N TYR A 41 -6.64 -5.45 -4.54
CA TYR A 41 -8.00 -5.00 -4.29
C TYR A 41 -8.70 -4.56 -5.58
N GLY A 42 -8.04 -3.74 -6.40
CA GLY A 42 -8.58 -3.28 -7.68
C GLY A 42 -8.96 -4.41 -8.62
N ILE A 43 -8.08 -5.40 -8.77
CA ILE A 43 -8.33 -6.59 -9.60
C ILE A 43 -9.56 -7.36 -9.08
N VAL A 44 -9.66 -7.58 -7.77
CA VAL A 44 -10.81 -8.27 -7.17
C VAL A 44 -12.11 -7.48 -7.35
N ALA A 45 -12.08 -6.16 -7.18
CA ALA A 45 -13.23 -5.30 -7.39
C ALA A 45 -13.68 -5.30 -8.86
N TYR A 46 -12.74 -5.23 -9.80
CA TYR A 46 -13.01 -5.31 -11.23
C TYR A 46 -13.66 -6.64 -11.61
N ALA A 47 -13.09 -7.76 -11.14
CA ALA A 47 -13.60 -9.10 -11.39
C ALA A 47 -15.03 -9.30 -10.84
N ARG A 48 -15.42 -8.53 -9.82
CA ARG A 48 -16.78 -8.51 -9.25
C ARG A 48 -17.72 -7.52 -9.95
N GLY A 49 -17.33 -6.93 -11.08
CA GLY A 49 -18.13 -5.95 -11.82
C GLY A 49 -18.13 -4.54 -11.24
N ARG A 50 -17.36 -4.27 -10.18
CA ARG A 50 -17.35 -2.99 -9.46
C ARG A 50 -16.30 -2.04 -10.04
N ARG A 51 -16.48 -1.62 -11.29
CA ARG A 51 -15.48 -0.87 -12.06
C ARG A 51 -15.07 0.47 -11.44
N ALA A 52 -16.01 1.21 -10.85
CA ALA A 52 -15.71 2.47 -10.18
C ALA A 52 -14.80 2.27 -8.95
N GLU A 53 -15.07 1.22 -8.18
CA GLU A 53 -14.27 0.83 -7.00
C GLU A 53 -12.93 0.21 -7.40
N ALA A 54 -12.85 -0.44 -8.55
CA ALA A 54 -11.62 -1.04 -9.04
C ALA A 54 -10.51 -0.01 -9.23
N PHE A 55 -10.83 1.18 -9.74
CA PHE A 55 -9.84 2.24 -9.90
C PHE A 55 -9.65 3.03 -8.60
N LEU A 56 -10.71 3.70 -8.13
CA LEU A 56 -10.62 4.61 -7.00
C LEU A 56 -10.28 3.86 -5.69
N GLY A 57 -10.89 2.71 -5.47
CA GLY A 57 -10.63 1.90 -4.28
C GLY A 57 -9.26 1.23 -4.29
N SER A 58 -8.76 0.80 -5.45
CA SER A 58 -7.37 0.31 -5.57
C SER A 58 -6.37 1.37 -5.13
N TRP A 59 -6.54 2.61 -5.63
CA TRP A 59 -5.64 3.71 -5.30
C TRP A 59 -5.76 4.11 -3.84
N SER A 60 -6.98 4.22 -3.32
CA SER A 60 -7.22 4.57 -1.92
C SER A 60 -6.67 3.53 -0.93
N VAL A 61 -6.84 2.24 -1.24
CA VAL A 61 -6.29 1.14 -0.42
C VAL A 61 -4.76 1.14 -0.48
N ALA A 62 -4.16 1.31 -1.66
CA ALA A 62 -2.71 1.42 -1.79
C ALA A 62 -2.15 2.58 -0.95
N ALA A 63 -2.75 3.78 -1.06
CA ALA A 63 -2.33 4.97 -0.34
C ALA A 63 -2.42 4.77 1.18
N LEU A 64 -3.52 4.21 1.69
CA LEU A 64 -3.66 3.91 3.11
C LEU A 64 -2.63 2.90 3.62
N LEU A 65 -2.38 1.82 2.87
CA LEU A 65 -1.39 0.82 3.27
C LEU A 65 0.02 1.39 3.25
N LEU A 66 0.34 2.25 2.28
CA LEU A 66 1.61 2.98 2.24
C LEU A 66 1.76 3.93 3.43
N ALA A 67 0.73 4.72 3.75
CA ALA A 67 0.71 5.60 4.91
C ALA A 67 0.97 4.83 6.21
N ILE A 68 0.27 3.70 6.41
CA ILE A 68 0.45 2.82 7.58
C ILE A 68 1.87 2.24 7.62
N THR A 69 2.38 1.78 6.49
CA THR A 69 3.73 1.19 6.40
C THR A 69 4.81 2.21 6.74
N ARG A 70 4.68 3.43 6.21
CA ARG A 70 5.60 4.54 6.49
C ARG A 70 5.50 5.01 7.93
N LEU A 71 4.29 5.14 8.46
CA LEU A 71 4.07 5.47 9.87
C LEU A 71 4.71 4.41 10.78
N ALA A 72 4.57 3.12 10.48
CA ALA A 72 5.21 2.04 11.23
C ALA A 72 6.75 2.14 11.18
N ALA A 73 7.33 2.53 10.03
CA ALA A 73 8.77 2.77 9.89
C ALA A 73 9.26 3.98 10.69
N ILE A 74 8.41 4.99 10.85
CA ILE A 74 8.70 6.16 11.68
C ILE A 74 8.65 5.79 13.15
N LEU A 75 7.60 5.07 13.56
CA LEU A 75 7.41 4.61 14.95
C LEU A 75 8.49 3.62 15.39
N SER A 76 9.04 2.80 14.49
CA SER A 76 10.19 1.93 14.79
C SER A 76 11.52 2.69 14.90
N GLY A 77 11.54 3.98 14.56
CA GLY A 77 12.72 4.82 14.59
C GLY A 77 13.65 4.68 13.38
N ASP A 78 13.30 3.85 12.39
CA ASP A 78 14.10 3.61 11.18
C ASP A 78 13.98 4.74 10.15
N ARG A 79 12.86 5.48 10.18
CA ARG A 79 12.64 6.66 9.34
C ARG A 79 12.26 7.86 10.20
N ARG A 80 12.72 9.06 9.83
CA ARG A 80 12.46 10.30 10.57
C ARG A 80 12.40 11.49 9.62
N GLY A 81 12.00 12.64 10.15
CA GLY A 81 12.04 13.91 9.43
C GLY A 81 10.68 14.36 8.89
N PHE A 82 10.58 15.67 8.68
CA PHE A 82 9.36 16.36 8.29
C PHE A 82 8.73 15.77 7.02
N TRP A 83 9.53 15.52 5.99
CA TRP A 83 9.05 14.98 4.71
C TRP A 83 8.37 13.62 4.85
N ASN A 84 8.93 12.71 5.66
CA ASN A 84 8.29 11.41 5.91
C ASN A 84 6.92 11.56 6.57
N MET A 85 6.79 12.48 7.53
CA MET A 85 5.49 12.78 8.17
C MET A 85 4.50 13.44 7.20
N ALA A 86 4.98 14.36 6.36
CA ALA A 86 4.14 15.01 5.34
C ALA A 86 3.58 13.97 4.36
N THR A 87 4.40 13.04 3.87
CA THR A 87 3.92 12.02 2.94
C THR A 87 2.98 11.01 3.61
N VAL A 88 3.19 10.66 4.89
CA VAL A 88 2.20 9.86 5.64
C VAL A 88 0.85 10.57 5.71
N ALA A 89 0.84 11.88 5.98
CA ALA A 89 -0.39 12.66 6.05
C ALA A 89 -1.06 12.77 4.67
N GLU A 90 -0.30 12.99 3.60
CA GLU A 90 -0.78 13.01 2.23
C GLU A 90 -1.41 11.67 1.82
N ASP A 91 -0.66 10.58 1.96
CA ASP A 91 -1.10 9.23 1.61
C ASP A 91 -2.36 8.83 2.41
N ALA A 92 -2.42 9.19 3.70
CA ALA A 92 -3.60 8.96 4.54
C ALA A 92 -4.80 9.81 4.09
N ALA A 93 -4.61 11.09 3.78
CA ALA A 93 -5.67 11.98 3.33
C ALA A 93 -6.25 11.53 1.99
N LEU A 94 -5.41 11.18 1.02
CA LEU A 94 -5.83 10.65 -0.29
C LEU A 94 -6.57 9.32 -0.15
N GLY A 95 -6.04 8.43 0.68
CA GLY A 95 -6.65 7.13 0.92
C GLY A 95 -8.01 7.24 1.61
N ILE A 96 -8.11 7.95 2.73
CA ILE A 96 -9.38 8.18 3.45
C ILE A 96 -10.36 8.94 2.56
N GLY A 97 -9.90 10.02 1.92
CA GLY A 97 -10.74 10.85 1.05
C GLY A 97 -11.34 10.05 -0.11
N GLY A 98 -10.56 9.23 -0.80
CA GLY A 98 -11.07 8.40 -1.88
C GLY A 98 -12.03 7.30 -1.40
N LEU A 99 -11.78 6.68 -0.24
CA LEU A 99 -12.75 5.75 0.37
C LEU A 99 -14.07 6.44 0.74
N LEU A 100 -14.02 7.63 1.33
CA LEU A 100 -15.21 8.42 1.68
C LEU A 100 -16.01 8.84 0.44
N LEU A 101 -15.33 9.22 -0.64
CA LEU A 101 -15.97 9.55 -1.91
C LEU A 101 -16.72 8.34 -2.50
N MET A 102 -16.17 7.12 -2.38
CA MET A 102 -16.87 5.91 -2.81
C MET A 102 -18.08 5.60 -1.92
N ALA A 103 -17.94 5.72 -0.60
CA ALA A 103 -19.03 5.46 0.34
C ALA A 103 -20.24 6.38 0.11
N ARG A 104 -20.01 7.62 -0.36
CA ARG A 104 -21.07 8.57 -0.70
C ARG A 104 -21.76 8.32 -2.05
N ARG A 105 -21.19 7.48 -2.91
CA ARG A 105 -21.77 7.12 -4.23
C ARG A 105 -22.56 5.80 -4.21
N SER A 106 -22.52 5.09 -3.08
CA SER A 106 -23.14 3.77 -2.89
C SER A 106 -24.53 3.89 -2.30
#